data_AF-A0A0A9HF74-F1
#
_entry.id   AF-A0A0A9HF74-F1
#
_cell.length_a   1.000
_cell.length_b   1.000
_cell.length_c   1.000
_cell.angle_alpha   90.00
_cell.angle_beta   90.00
_cell.angle_gamma   90.00
#
_symmetry.space_group_name_H-M   'P 1'
#
loop_
_entity.id
_entity.type
_entity.pdbx_description
1 polymer ?
#
loop_
_entity_poly.entity_id
_entity_poly.type
_entity_poly.pdbx_seq_one_letter_code
_entity_poly.pdbx_strand_id
1 'polypeptide(L)'
;MWDRLELKGDKNVLGEFIEFKGRHEDIQLLKNLKRSKVSRFIIQKSTLFGGFGRSRVQILYSPRDYRAEGTSSSEWKEISVKQCTEILFQPLHLKKVRKFKLSSVVSVTLSA
;
A
#
# COMPACT_ATOMS: atom_id res chain seq x y z
N MET A 1 9.97 -13.95 -7.01
CA MET A 1 8.62 -13.44 -7.35
C MET A 1 8.60 -11.94 -7.06
N TRP A 2 7.97 -11.13 -7.92
CA TRP A 2 8.02 -9.66 -7.87
C TRP A 2 6.70 -9.06 -7.36
N ASP A 3 6.80 -7.95 -6.63
CA ASP A 3 5.67 -7.15 -6.21
C ASP A 3 5.13 -6.32 -7.39
N ARG A 4 3.83 -6.03 -7.36
CA ARG A 4 3.14 -5.23 -8.37
C ARG A 4 2.56 -3.99 -7.73
N LEU A 5 2.93 -2.82 -8.25
CA LEU A 5 2.39 -1.52 -7.91
C LEU A 5 1.49 -1.03 -9.05
N GLU A 6 0.19 -0.93 -8.80
CA GLU A 6 -0.79 -0.41 -9.74
C GLU A 6 -1.02 1.08 -9.46
N LEU A 7 -0.83 1.90 -10.49
CA LEU A 7 -1.00 3.35 -10.45
C LEU A 7 -2.25 3.75 -11.23
N LYS A 8 -2.79 4.92 -10.90
CA LYS A 8 -3.91 5.51 -11.65
C LYS A 8 -3.55 5.68 -13.13
N GLY A 9 -4.55 5.50 -13.99
CA GLY A 9 -4.37 5.49 -15.44
C GLY A 9 -3.82 4.18 -15.98
N ASP A 10 -4.14 3.06 -15.30
CA ASP A 10 -3.81 1.68 -15.69
C ASP A 10 -2.30 1.41 -15.91
N LYS A 11 -1.47 2.11 -15.14
CA LYS A 11 0.00 1.95 -15.20
C LYS A 11 0.43 0.95 -14.14
N ASN A 12 1.09 -0.12 -14.56
CA ASN A 12 1.60 -1.15 -13.66
C ASN A 12 3.13 -1.10 -13.59
N VAL A 13 3.68 -1.14 -12.38
CA VAL A 13 5.12 -1.20 -12.12
C VAL A 13 5.43 -2.49 -11.38
N LEU A 14 6.34 -3.30 -11.92
CA LEU A 14 6.86 -4.50 -11.26
C LEU A 14 8.18 -4.20 -10.57
N GLY A 15 8.43 -4.83 -9.44
CA GLY A 15 9.64 -4.61 -8.66
C GLY A 15 9.50 -5.09 -7.22
N GLU A 16 10.12 -4.36 -6.30
CA GLU A 16 10.14 -4.68 -4.88
C GLU A 16 9.57 -3.52 -4.06
N PHE A 17 8.58 -3.84 -3.22
CA PHE A 17 8.11 -2.92 -2.20
C PHE A 17 9.13 -2.85 -1.06
N ILE A 18 9.58 -1.65 -0.73
CA ILE A 18 10.59 -1.43 0.31
C ILE A 18 9.90 -1.09 1.63
N GLU A 19 9.27 0.08 1.71
CA GLU A 19 8.61 0.57 2.92
C GLU A 19 7.70 1.77 2.62
N PHE A 20 6.98 2.21 3.65
CA PHE A 20 6.28 3.50 3.61
C PHE A 20 7.18 4.62 4.13
N LYS A 21 7.04 5.82 3.56
CA LYS A 21 7.70 7.04 4.02
C LYS A 21 6.66 8.10 4.33
N GLY A 22 6.75 8.72 5.50
CA GLY A 22 5.71 9.66 5.96
C GLY A 22 5.95 10.14 7.38
N ARG A 23 4.89 10.65 8.02
CA ARG A 23 4.96 11.06 9.43
C ARG A 23 5.07 9.85 10.33
N HIS A 24 5.78 10.00 11.45
CA HIS A 24 6.02 8.90 12.40
C HIS A 24 4.72 8.20 12.86
N GLU A 25 3.67 8.97 13.14
CA GLU A 25 2.34 8.45 13.49
C GLU A 25 1.76 7.51 12.43
N ASP A 26 1.89 7.83 11.15
CA ASP A 26 1.39 7.02 10.04
C ASP A 26 2.27 5.78 9.84
N ILE A 27 3.60 5.92 9.95
CA ILE A 27 4.53 4.79 9.81
C ILE A 27 4.29 3.72 10.88
N GLN A 28 3.97 4.12 12.11
CA GLN A 28 3.65 3.17 13.18
C GLN A 28 2.39 2.34 12.88
N LEU A 29 1.38 2.93 12.22
CA LEU A 29 0.18 2.21 11.78
C LEU A 29 0.49 1.25 10.62
N LEU A 30 1.38 1.66 9.71
CA LEU A 30 1.71 0.92 8.50
C LEU A 30 2.75 -0.19 8.70
N LYS A 31 3.36 -0.32 9.89
CA LYS A 31 4.41 -1.31 10.19
C LYS A 31 4.03 -2.76 9.89
N ASN A 32 2.73 -3.07 9.88
CA ASN A 32 2.21 -4.40 9.59
C ASN A 32 1.95 -4.63 8.10
N LEU A 33 1.88 -3.58 7.27
CA LEU A 33 1.81 -3.70 5.81
C LEU A 33 3.20 -3.96 5.24
N LYS A 34 3.64 -5.21 5.39
CA LYS A 34 4.89 -5.71 4.81
C LYS A 34 4.64 -7.03 4.09
N ARG A 35 5.56 -7.37 3.20
CA ARG A 35 5.49 -8.56 2.34
C ARG A 35 5.18 -9.85 3.10
N SER A 36 5.78 -10.02 4.28
CA SER A 36 5.59 -11.21 5.14
C SER A 36 4.28 -11.27 5.92
N LYS A 37 3.42 -10.24 5.87
CA LYS A 37 2.15 -10.21 6.62
C LYS A 37 0.94 -9.90 5.77
N VAL A 38 1.14 -9.28 4.61
CA VAL A 38 0.08 -8.78 3.75
C VAL A 38 0.29 -9.32 2.35
N SER A 39 -0.79 -9.80 1.74
CA SER A 39 -0.81 -10.27 0.35
C SER A 39 -1.10 -9.14 -0.62
N ARG A 40 -2.04 -8.26 -0.27
CA ARG A 40 -2.49 -7.15 -1.11
C ARG A 40 -2.99 -6.00 -0.25
N PHE A 41 -2.79 -4.78 -0.72
CA PHE A 41 -3.49 -3.61 -0.20
C PHE A 41 -3.99 -2.69 -1.33
N ILE A 42 -5.09 -2.00 -1.06
CA ILE A 42 -5.82 -1.12 -1.99
C ILE A 42 -5.91 0.26 -1.35
N ILE A 43 -5.69 1.28 -2.16
CA ILE A 43 -5.72 2.67 -1.72
C ILE A 43 -7.06 3.30 -2.10
N GLN A 44 -7.84 3.67 -1.09
CA GLN A 44 -9.11 4.36 -1.25
C GLN A 44 -8.96 5.82 -0.84
N LYS A 45 -9.38 6.73 -1.72
CA LYS A 45 -9.38 8.15 -1.40
C LYS A 45 -10.58 8.43 -0.49
N SER A 46 -10.31 8.71 0.78
CA SER A 46 -11.33 9.21 1.70
C SER A 46 -11.54 10.71 1.43
N THR A 47 -12.66 11.05 0.79
CA THR A 47 -13.18 12.42 0.71
C THR A 47 -14.26 12.58 1.76
N LEU A 48 -13.87 12.76 3.03
CA LEU A 48 -14.81 13.22 4.05
C LEU A 48 -14.67 14.73 4.23
N PHE A 49 -15.60 15.40 3.54
CA PHE A 49 -16.38 16.57 3.94
C PHE A 49 -15.70 17.80 4.57
N GLY A 50 -15.86 18.93 3.87
CA GLY A 50 -16.27 20.23 4.41
C GLY A 50 -15.58 20.76 5.67
N GLY A 51 -14.62 21.66 5.48
CA GLY A 51 -14.13 22.53 6.56
C GLY A 51 -12.92 21.96 7.29
N PHE A 52 -11.75 22.50 6.97
CA PHE A 52 -10.59 22.54 7.86
C PHE A 52 -10.05 21.19 8.39
N GLY A 53 -9.12 20.61 7.63
CA GLY A 53 -7.93 20.02 8.24
C GLY A 53 -7.73 18.52 8.06
N ARG A 54 -6.70 18.20 7.27
CA ARG A 54 -6.00 16.91 7.16
C ARG A 54 -6.70 15.87 6.27
N SER A 55 -6.52 16.04 4.96
CA SER A 55 -6.89 15.03 3.97
C SER A 55 -6.20 13.69 4.27
N ARG A 56 -7.01 12.65 4.52
CA ARG A 56 -6.55 11.28 4.81
C ARG A 56 -6.77 10.38 3.59
N VAL A 57 -6.08 9.24 3.61
CA VAL A 57 -6.20 8.15 2.65
C VAL A 57 -6.50 6.89 3.42
N GLN A 58 -7.52 6.16 3.00
CA GLN A 58 -7.85 4.85 3.54
C GLN A 58 -7.08 3.78 2.76
N ILE A 59 -6.56 2.81 3.48
CA ILE A 59 -5.84 1.66 2.97
C ILE A 59 -6.56 0.42 3.46
N LEU A 60 -7.13 -0.33 2.54
CA LEU A 60 -7.68 -1.65 2.81
C LEU A 60 -6.60 -2.68 2.51
N TYR A 61 -6.31 -3.60 3.42
CA TYR A 61 -5.33 -4.66 3.20
C TYR A 61 -5.85 -6.03 3.58
N SER A 62 -5.43 -7.03 2.81
CA SER A 62 -5.70 -8.44 3.06
C SER A 62 -4.48 -9.06 3.74
N PRO A 63 -4.63 -9.58 4.98
CA PRO A 63 -3.58 -10.35 5.63
C PRO A 63 -3.19 -11.56 4.78
N ARG A 64 -1.91 -11.93 4.83
CA ARG A 64 -1.42 -13.12 4.16
C ARG A 64 -1.82 -14.35 4.96
N ASP A 65 -2.52 -15.27 4.31
CA ASP A 65 -2.84 -16.57 4.86
C ASP A 65 -1.71 -17.56 4.56
N TYR A 66 -1.05 -18.06 5.60
CA TYR A 66 -0.01 -19.09 5.51
C TYR A 66 -0.54 -20.49 5.86
N ARG A 67 -1.80 -20.59 6.30
CA ARG A 67 -2.39 -21.81 6.87
C ARG A 67 -3.36 -22.51 5.92
N ALA A 68 -3.93 -21.80 4.94
CA ALA A 68 -4.95 -22.37 4.08
C ALA A 68 -4.40 -22.85 2.72
N GLU A 69 -4.59 -24.13 2.43
CA GLU A 69 -4.81 -24.61 1.07
C GLU A 69 -6.06 -23.92 0.49
N GLY A 70 -5.90 -22.74 -0.12
CA GLY A 70 -6.87 -22.20 -1.09
C GLY A 70 -8.00 -21.31 -0.58
N THR A 71 -8.25 -21.15 0.72
CA THR A 71 -9.25 -20.19 1.23
C THR A 71 -8.58 -18.92 1.77
N SER A 72 -8.20 -18.02 0.86
CA SER A 72 -7.81 -16.65 1.21
C SER A 72 -8.88 -16.03 2.09
N SER A 73 -8.61 -15.82 3.39
CA SER A 73 -9.50 -15.08 4.28
C SER A 73 -9.91 -13.78 3.58
N SER A 74 -11.22 -13.64 3.33
CA SER A 74 -11.82 -12.49 2.64
C SER A 74 -11.90 -11.25 3.54
N GLU A 75 -11.22 -11.29 4.69
CA GLU A 75 -11.18 -10.20 5.65
C GLU A 75 -10.23 -9.10 5.17
N TRP A 76 -10.81 -7.96 4.82
CA TRP A 76 -10.06 -6.72 4.59
C TRP A 76 -9.98 -5.93 5.89
N LYS A 77 -8.77 -5.53 6.25
CA LYS A 77 -8.51 -4.63 7.37
C LYS A 77 -8.28 -3.21 6.86
N GLU A 78 -8.73 -2.23 7.62
CA GLU A 78 -8.65 -0.82 7.23
C GLU A 78 -7.63 -0.06 8.09
N ILE A 79 -6.81 0.77 7.45
CA ILE A 79 -5.96 1.76 8.09
C ILE A 79 -6.14 3.10 7.36
N SER A 80 -6.26 4.19 8.11
CA SER A 80 -6.25 5.53 7.56
C SER A 80 -4.93 6.24 7.85
N VAL A 81 -4.35 6.93 6.87
CA VAL A 81 -3.10 7.71 7.01
C VAL A 81 -3.20 9.07 6.33
N LYS A 82 -2.24 9.98 6.54
CA LYS A 82 -2.22 11.27 5.82
C LYS A 82 -1.83 11.10 4.35
N GLN A 83 -2.34 12.00 3.50
CA GLN A 83 -2.01 12.03 2.07
C GLN A 83 -0.53 12.26 1.74
N CYS A 84 0.25 12.82 2.67
CA CYS A 84 1.68 13.04 2.48
C CYS A 84 2.52 11.75 2.61
N THR A 85 1.90 10.63 2.97
CA THR A 85 2.58 9.33 3.04
C THR A 85 2.81 8.80 1.62
N GLU A 86 4.00 8.25 1.42
CA GLU A 86 4.53 7.76 0.15
C GLU A 86 4.93 6.28 0.28
N ILE A 87 4.97 5.59 -0.85
CA ILE A 87 5.51 4.25 -0.99
C ILE A 87 6.91 4.34 -1.59
N LEU A 88 7.87 3.69 -0.94
CA LEU A 88 9.18 3.41 -1.52
C LEU A 88 9.12 2.07 -2.25
N PHE A 89 9.38 2.11 -3.56
CA PHE A 89 9.33 0.95 -4.43
C PHE A 89 10.53 0.95 -5.35
N GLN A 90 11.19 -0.19 -5.50
CA GLN A 90 12.31 -0.39 -6.42
C GLN A 90 11.84 -1.13 -7.66
N PRO A 91 11.67 -0.43 -8.81
CA PRO A 91 11.25 -1.10 -10.04
C PRO A 91 12.32 -2.08 -10.54
N LEU A 92 11.90 -3.18 -11.13
CA LEU A 92 12.77 -4.30 -11.54
C LEU A 92 14.02 -3.88 -12.34
N HIS A 93 13.87 -2.97 -13.29
CA HIS A 93 14.95 -2.54 -14.19
C HIS A 93 15.72 -1.32 -13.67
N LEU A 94 15.45 -0.87 -12.44
CA LEU A 94 16.07 0.30 -11.86
C LEU A 94 16.78 -0.06 -10.57
N LYS A 95 18.08 0.25 -10.49
CA LYS A 95 18.86 0.14 -9.25
C LYS A 95 18.49 1.20 -8.20
N LYS A 96 17.58 2.13 -8.53
CA LYS A 96 17.18 3.24 -7.65
C LYS A 96 15.75 3.05 -7.17
N VAL A 97 15.58 3.17 -5.86
CA VAL A 97 14.27 3.25 -5.20
C VAL A 97 13.56 4.52 -5.66
N ARG A 98 12.28 4.39 -6.01
CA ARG A 98 11.40 5.50 -6.39
C ARG A 98 10.32 5.70 -5.33
N LYS A 99 9.89 6.96 -5.20
CA LYS A 99 8.81 7.35 -4.31
C LYS A 99 7.53 7.49 -5.11
N PHE A 100 6.44 6.93 -4.61
CA PHE A 100 5.11 7.05 -5.18
C PHE A 100 4.16 7.63 -4.14
N LYS A 101 3.46 8.71 -4.49
CA LYS A 101 2.44 9.29 -3.60
C LYS A 101 1.28 8.30 -3.48
N LEU A 102 0.80 8.03 -2.27
CA LEU A 102 -0.37 7.16 -2.07
C LEU A 102 -1.56 7.56 -2.94
N SER A 103 -1.80 8.86 -3.13
CA SER A 103 -2.90 9.37 -3.95
C SER A 103 -2.83 8.97 -5.44
N SER A 104 -1.67 8.53 -5.92
CA SER A 104 -1.45 8.04 -7.29
C SER A 104 -1.52 6.52 -7.42
N VAL A 105 -1.51 5.80 -6.30
CA VAL A 105 -1.53 4.34 -6.23
C VAL A 105 -2.98 3.87 -6.15
N VAL A 106 -3.29 2.77 -6.85
CA VAL A 106 -4.59 2.09 -6.82
C VAL A 106 -4.49 0.87 -5.92
N SER A 107 -3.53 -0.01 -6.18
CA SER A 107 -3.31 -1.20 -5.37
C SER A 107 -1.85 -1.64 -5.41
N VAL A 108 -1.47 -2.44 -4.42
CA VAL A 108 -0.18 -3.12 -4.37
C VAL A 108 -0.42 -4.58 -4.04
N THR A 109 0.14 -5.47 -4.85
CA THR A 109 0.18 -6.89 -4.58
C THR A 109 1.61 -7.26 -4.20
N LEU A 110 1.75 -7.82 -3.00
CA LEU A 110 3.02 -8.26 -2.46
C LEU A 110 3.18 -9.75 -2.75
N SER A 111 4.24 -10.08 -3.46
CA SER A 111 4.60 -11.45 -3.77
C SER A 111 5.01 -12.22 -2.50
N ALA A 112 4.73 -13.52 -2.45
CA ALA A 112 5.25 -14.39 -1.38
C ALA A 112 6.74 -14.70 -1.63
#